data_AF-A0A9D4BI95-F1
#
_entry.id   AF-A0A9D4BI95-F1
#
_cell.length_a   1.000
_cell.length_b   1.000
_cell.length_c   1.000
_cell.angle_alpha   90.00
_cell.angle_beta   90.00
_cell.angle_gamma   90.00
#
_symmetry.space_group_name_H-M   'P 1'
#
loop_
_entity.id
_entity.type
_entity.pdbx_description
1 polymer ?
#
loop_
_entity_poly.entity_id
_entity_poly.type
_entity_poly.pdbx_seq_one_letter_code
_entity_poly.pdbx_strand_id
1 'polypeptide(L)'
;MKRVEKHKGYSQSALTNANKLVKETGIPIKTAARQYGVPHNTFRDRIKGRVDPETTMTGSGPLFKLEEEAKLVEHIKLMADLGYGFTITEVVTKQVTMQSFLRSEHGTNH
;
A
#
# COMPACT_ATOMS: atom_id res chain seq x y z
N MET A 1 5.58 25.21 -4.75
CA MET A 1 4.83 23.92 -4.78
C MET A 1 5.32 23.09 -5.95
N LYS A 2 5.87 21.88 -5.72
CA LYS A 2 6.24 20.96 -6.82
C LYS A 2 4.98 20.22 -7.28
N ARG A 3 4.74 20.18 -8.59
CA ARG A 3 3.61 19.47 -9.21
C ARG A 3 3.77 17.97 -8.93
N VAL A 4 2.87 17.39 -8.16
CA VAL A 4 2.82 15.94 -7.96
C VAL A 4 2.29 15.34 -9.27
N GLU A 5 3.18 14.80 -10.09
CA GLU A 5 2.78 14.10 -11.30
C GLU A 5 1.96 12.88 -10.91
N LYS A 6 0.75 12.75 -11.50
CA LYS A 6 -0.10 11.57 -11.31
C LYS A 6 0.69 10.36 -11.82
N HIS A 7 1.24 9.57 -10.91
CA HIS A 7 1.90 8.32 -11.27
C HIS A 7 0.88 7.46 -12.01
N LYS A 8 1.20 7.14 -13.27
CA LYS A 8 0.39 6.26 -14.10
C LYS A 8 0.43 4.88 -13.44
N GLY A 9 -0.63 4.51 -12.73
CA GLY A 9 -0.77 3.17 -12.16
C GLY A 9 -0.77 2.16 -13.30
N TYR A 10 0.27 1.33 -13.39
CA TYR A 10 0.28 0.16 -14.27
C TYR A 10 0.11 -1.07 -13.38
N SER A 11 -0.67 -2.04 -13.84
CA SER A 11 -0.87 -3.28 -13.10
C SER A 11 0.39 -4.15 -13.16
N GLN A 12 0.60 -4.94 -12.11
CA GLN A 12 1.65 -5.95 -12.10
C GLN A 12 1.49 -6.95 -13.27
N SER A 13 0.25 -7.27 -13.65
CA SER A 13 -0.06 -8.12 -14.80
C SER A 13 0.38 -7.52 -16.15
N ALA A 14 0.26 -6.19 -16.33
CA ALA A 14 0.72 -5.54 -17.56
C ALA A 14 2.25 -5.62 -17.69
N LEU A 15 2.95 -5.50 -16.56
CA LEU A 15 4.40 -5.61 -16.50
C LEU A 15 4.91 -7.04 -16.80
N THR A 16 4.27 -8.05 -16.21
CA THR A 16 4.64 -9.46 -16.45
C THR A 16 4.38 -9.87 -17.90
N ASN A 17 3.25 -9.44 -18.48
CA ASN A 17 2.94 -9.68 -19.89
C ASN A 17 3.92 -8.95 -20.83
N ALA A 18 4.32 -7.72 -20.51
CA ALA A 18 5.35 -7.01 -21.26
C ALA A 18 6.71 -7.72 -21.20
N ASN A 19 7.10 -8.23 -20.02
CA ASN A 19 8.33 -9.01 -19.84
C ASN A 19 8.33 -10.31 -20.66
N LYS A 20 7.22 -11.05 -20.64
CA LYS A 20 7.04 -12.26 -21.47
C LYS A 20 7.20 -11.92 -22.95
N LEU A 21 6.53 -10.87 -23.41
CA LEU A 21 6.61 -10.44 -24.81
C LEU A 21 8.07 -10.15 -25.22
N VAL A 22 8.83 -9.38 -24.42
CA VAL A 22 10.24 -9.08 -24.74
C VAL A 22 11.11 -10.35 -24.74
N LYS A 23 10.90 -11.28 -23.80
CA LYS A 23 11.71 -12.51 -23.70
C LYS A 23 11.36 -13.56 -24.76
N GLU A 24 10.09 -13.73 -25.10
CA GLU A 24 9.59 -14.78 -25.99
C GLU A 24 9.62 -14.35 -27.47
N THR A 25 9.25 -13.10 -27.76
CA THR A 25 9.15 -12.59 -29.15
C THR A 25 10.30 -11.69 -29.58
N GLY A 26 11.19 -11.30 -28.65
CA GLY A 26 12.36 -10.46 -28.95
C GLY A 26 12.02 -9.02 -29.34
N ILE A 27 10.80 -8.56 -29.06
CA ILE A 27 10.35 -7.20 -29.41
C ILE A 27 11.11 -6.15 -28.59
N PRO A 28 11.44 -4.96 -29.16
CA PRO A 28 12.09 -3.89 -28.41
C PRO A 28 11.30 -3.43 -27.18
N ILE A 29 12.03 -3.17 -26.09
CA ILE A 29 11.50 -2.71 -24.79
C ILE A 29 10.55 -1.52 -24.93
N LYS A 30 10.87 -0.57 -25.83
CA LYS A 30 10.05 0.62 -26.09
C LYS A 30 8.69 0.28 -26.69
N THR A 31 8.64 -0.71 -27.57
CA THR A 31 7.42 -1.18 -28.23
C THR A 31 6.53 -1.93 -27.24
N ALA A 32 7.12 -2.86 -26.47
CA ALA A 32 6.39 -3.59 -25.43
C ALA A 32 5.84 -2.65 -24.33
N ALA A 33 6.63 -1.67 -23.89
CA ALA A 33 6.20 -0.65 -22.92
C ALA A 33 4.98 0.15 -23.42
N ARG A 34 4.99 0.55 -24.71
CA ARG A 34 3.85 1.27 -25.32
C ARG A 34 2.61 0.39 -25.41
N GLN A 35 2.78 -0.89 -25.76
CA GLN A 35 1.69 -1.85 -25.95
C GLN A 35 0.96 -2.17 -24.64
N TYR A 36 1.71 -2.31 -23.54
CA TYR A 36 1.14 -2.61 -22.21
C TYR A 36 0.96 -1.38 -21.32
N GLY A 37 1.23 -0.18 -21.82
CA GLY A 37 1.03 1.07 -21.08
C GLY A 37 1.97 1.28 -19.88
N VAL A 38 3.11 0.58 -19.84
CA VAL A 38 4.08 0.63 -18.74
C VAL A 38 5.13 1.72 -18.99
N PRO A 39 5.59 2.48 -17.97
CA PRO A 39 6.66 3.46 -18.14
C PRO A 39 7.96 2.83 -18.64
N HIS A 40 8.52 3.37 -19.73
CA HIS A 40 9.71 2.82 -20.38
C HIS A 40 10.93 2.71 -19.46
N ASN A 41 11.22 3.76 -18.69
CA ASN A 41 12.37 3.77 -17.77
C ASN A 41 12.23 2.69 -16.70
N THR A 42 11.05 2.61 -16.08
CA THR A 42 10.75 1.60 -15.05
C THR A 42 10.83 0.18 -15.61
N PHE A 43 10.27 -0.05 -16.81
CA PHE A 43 10.32 -1.35 -17.46
C PHE A 43 11.76 -1.76 -17.83
N ARG A 44 12.55 -0.82 -18.34
CA ARG A 44 13.98 -1.03 -18.66
C ARG A 44 14.80 -1.38 -17.42
N ASP A 45 14.59 -0.68 -16.31
CA ASP A 45 15.35 -0.90 -15.08
C ASP A 45 15.03 -2.26 -14.45
N ARG A 46 13.78 -2.72 -14.59
CA ARG A 46 13.34 -4.07 -14.18
C ARG A 46 13.90 -5.18 -15.08
N ILE A 47 13.96 -4.98 -16.42
CA ILE A 47 14.59 -5.95 -17.33
C ILE A 47 16.09 -6.09 -17.08
N LYS A 48 16.78 -4.98 -16.76
CA LYS A 48 18.21 -4.97 -16.45
C LYS A 48 18.54 -5.54 -15.06
N GLY A 49 17.55 -6.03 -14.31
CA GLY A 49 17.74 -6.64 -13.00
C GLY A 49 18.12 -5.66 -11.89
N ARG A 50 17.96 -4.34 -12.11
CA ARG A 50 18.21 -3.32 -11.06
C ARG A 50 17.10 -3.27 -10.03
N VAL A 51 15.90 -3.71 -10.40
CA VAL A 51 14.70 -3.75 -9.56
C VAL A 51 14.03 -5.08 -9.83
N ASP A 52 13.78 -5.85 -8.78
CA ASP A 52 13.11 -7.15 -8.89
C ASP A 52 11.67 -6.93 -9.41
N PRO A 53 11.30 -7.57 -10.55
CA PRO A 53 10.01 -7.38 -11.18
C PRO A 53 8.83 -7.83 -10.31
N GLU A 54 9.01 -8.78 -9.38
CA GLU A 54 7.92 -9.37 -8.59
C GLU A 54 7.61 -8.60 -7.28
N THR A 55 8.56 -7.82 -6.77
CA THR A 55 8.46 -7.25 -5.41
C THR A 55 7.98 -5.80 -5.35
N THR A 56 7.79 -5.12 -6.47
CA THR A 56 7.47 -3.67 -6.45
C THR A 56 6.03 -3.37 -6.87
N MET A 57 5.15 -3.35 -5.86
CA MET A 57 3.86 -2.64 -5.92
C MET A 57 4.10 -1.17 -6.35
N THR A 58 3.21 -0.65 -7.17
CA THR A 58 3.29 0.74 -7.63
C THR A 58 2.65 1.63 -6.56
N GLY A 59 3.48 2.24 -5.71
CA GLY A 59 3.04 3.06 -4.57
C GLY A 59 3.12 2.31 -3.23
N SER A 60 2.94 3.03 -2.12
CA SER A 60 2.78 2.39 -0.81
C SER A 60 1.60 1.42 -0.87
N GLY A 61 1.83 0.18 -0.44
CA GLY A 61 0.75 -0.77 -0.25
C GLY A 61 -0.30 -0.22 0.74
N PRO A 62 -1.52 -0.79 0.73
CA PRO A 62 -2.52 -0.44 1.72
C PRO A 62 -1.93 -0.61 3.13
N LEU A 63 -2.16 0.39 3.99
CA LEU A 63 -1.64 0.41 5.36
C LEU A 63 -2.15 -0.79 6.19
N PHE A 64 -3.36 -1.25 5.87
CA PHE A 64 -4.01 -2.38 6.51
C PHE A 64 -4.18 -3.52 5.51
N LYS A 65 -4.05 -4.75 6.00
CA LYS A 65 -4.52 -5.94 5.28
C LYS A 65 -6.05 -5.94 5.24
N LEU A 66 -6.64 -6.63 4.26
CA LEU A 66 -8.10 -6.78 4.14
C LEU A 66 -8.77 -7.26 5.44
N GLU A 67 -8.12 -8.17 6.16
CA GLU A 67 -8.61 -8.69 7.44
C GLU A 67 -8.61 -7.63 8.55
N GLU A 68 -7.60 -6.75 8.56
CA GLU A 68 -7.48 -5.66 9.54
C GLU A 68 -8.49 -4.56 9.23
N GLU A 69 -8.71 -4.28 7.94
CA GLU A 69 -9.73 -3.35 7.48
C GLU A 69 -11.14 -3.84 7.85
N ALA A 70 -11.42 -5.14 7.73
CA ALA A 70 -12.70 -5.72 8.16
C ALA A 70 -12.96 -5.54 9.65
N LYS A 71 -11.95 -5.77 10.51
CA LYS A 71 -12.05 -5.54 11.96
C LYS A 71 -12.28 -4.07 12.28
N LEU A 72 -11.62 -3.17 11.56
CA LEU A 72 -11.81 -1.73 11.72
C LEU A 72 -13.24 -1.31 11.37
N VAL A 73 -13.79 -1.83 10.26
CA VAL A 73 -15.17 -1.54 9.83
C VAL A 73 -16.19 -2.08 10.84
N GLU A 74 -16.01 -3.31 11.32
CA GLU A 74 -16.87 -3.90 12.35
C GLU A 74 -16.85 -3.07 13.63
N HIS A 75 -15.65 -2.65 14.07
CA HIS A 75 -15.50 -1.80 15.22
C HIS A 75 -16.21 -0.45 15.05
N ILE A 76 -16.06 0.20 13.89
CA ILE A 76 -16.74 1.48 13.59
C ILE A 76 -18.28 1.31 13.61
N LYS A 77 -18.80 0.21 13.07
CA LYS A 77 -20.24 -0.09 13.11
C LYS A 77 -20.74 -0.28 14.54
N LEU A 78 -20.03 -1.07 15.34
CA LEU A 78 -20.35 -1.27 16.76
C LEU A 78 -20.36 0.07 17.51
N MET A 79 -19.37 0.93 17.25
CA MET A 79 -19.28 2.24 17.88
C MET A 79 -20.42 3.17 17.44
N ALA A 80 -20.83 3.11 16.18
CA ALA A 80 -21.98 3.86 15.66
C ALA A 80 -23.30 3.38 16.28
N ASP A 81 -23.50 2.06 16.39
CA ASP A 81 -24.70 1.45 16.97
C ASP A 81 -24.83 1.73 18.47
N LEU A 82 -23.70 1.83 19.18
CA LEU A 82 -23.65 2.22 20.59
C LEU A 82 -23.83 3.73 20.80
N GLY A 83 -24.02 4.52 19.73
CA GLY A 83 -24.20 5.96 19.81
C GLY A 83 -22.92 6.73 20.18
N TYR A 84 -21.76 6.09 20.12
CA TYR A 84 -20.47 6.72 20.38
C TYR A 84 -20.02 7.54 19.16
N GLY A 85 -20.57 8.74 19.03
CA GLY A 85 -20.02 9.79 18.16
C GLY A 85 -18.77 10.40 18.79
N PHE A 86 -17.67 9.66 18.88
CA PHE A 86 -16.42 10.27 19.33
C PHE A 86 -15.86 11.19 18.26
N THR A 87 -15.71 12.46 18.60
CA THR A 87 -14.92 13.38 17.78
C THR A 87 -13.45 12.94 17.82
N ILE A 88 -12.67 13.24 16.77
CA ILE A 88 -11.23 12.87 16.66
C ILE A 88 -10.46 13.19 17.97
N THR A 89 -10.85 14.28 18.64
CA THR A 89 -10.31 14.74 19.91
C THR A 89 -10.44 13.71 21.03
N GLU A 90 -11.59 13.06 21.17
CA GLU A 90 -11.88 12.14 22.27
C GLU A 90 -11.22 10.76 22.07
N VAL A 91 -11.06 10.33 20.82
CA VAL A 91 -10.28 9.12 20.49
C VAL A 91 -8.83 9.30 20.92
N VAL A 92 -8.24 10.47 20.67
CA VAL A 92 -6.86 10.78 21.10
C VAL A 92 -6.76 10.80 22.62
N THR A 93 -7.74 11.38 23.33
CA THR A 93 -7.73 11.40 24.80
C THR A 93 -7.82 9.99 25.38
N LYS A 94 -8.71 9.14 24.86
CA LYS A 94 -8.85 7.75 25.33
C LYS A 94 -7.64 6.89 25.02
N GLN A 95 -6.99 7.11 23.88
CA GLN A 95 -5.74 6.42 23.53
C GLN A 95 -4.65 6.72 24.55
N VAL A 96 -4.50 7.99 24.97
CA VAL A 96 -3.54 8.40 26.00
C VAL A 96 -3.86 7.76 27.35
N THR A 97 -5.14 7.70 27.75
CA THR A 97 -5.56 7.08 29.01
C THR A 97 -5.33 5.56 29.04
N MET A 98 -5.64 4.85 27.94
CA MET A 98 -5.36 3.41 27.84
C MET A 98 -3.86 3.11 27.86
N GLN A 99 -3.04 3.93 27.19
CA GLN A 99 -1.58 3.78 27.20
C GLN A 99 -1.00 4.00 28.60
N SER A 100 -1.53 4.94 29.38
CA SER A 100 -1.13 5.13 30.78
C SER A 100 -1.53 3.95 31.68
N PHE A 101 -2.68 3.33 31.43
CA PHE A 101 -3.17 2.19 32.22
C PHE A 101 -2.37 0.90 31.93
N LEU A 102 -2.07 0.63 30.67
CA LEU A 102 -1.22 -0.51 30.28
C LEU A 102 0.23 -0.34 30.76
N ARG A 103 0.70 0.90 30.93
CA ARG A 103 2.02 1.20 31.50
C ARG A 103 2.09 0.97 33.00
N SER A 104 0.98 1.10 33.75
CA SER A 104 0.96 0.80 35.19
C SER A 104 0.91 -0.69 35.51
N GLU A 105 0.40 -1.54 34.63
CA GLU A 105 0.35 -3.00 34.88
C GLU A 105 1.69 -3.72 34.63
N HIS A 106 2.62 -3.10 33.90
CA HIS A 106 3.96 -3.65 33.65
C HIS A 106 5.04 -3.08 34.58
N GLY A 107 4.64 -2.44 35.68
CA GLY A 107 5.50 -1.64 36.54
C GLY A 107 5.69 -2.14 37.97
N THR A 108 5.78 -3.45 38.24
CA THR A 108 6.47 -3.97 39.43
C THR A 108 6.83 -5.45 39.24
N ASN A 109 8.09 -5.73 38.91
CA ASN A 109 8.77 -6.95 39.32
C ASN A 109 10.24 -6.57 39.52
N HIS A 110 10.55 -6.10 40.72
CA HIS A 110 11.90 -6.10 41.27
C HIS A 110 11.88 -6.91 42.56
#